data_AF-A0A109K2R3-F1
#
_entry.id   AF-A0A109K2R3-F1
#
_cell.length_a   1.000
_cell.length_b   1.000
_cell.length_c   1.000
_cell.angle_alpha   90.00
_cell.angle_beta   90.00
_cell.angle_gamma   90.00
#
_symmetry.space_group_name_H-M   'P 1'
#
loop_
_entity.id
_entity.type
_entity.pdbx_description
1 polymer ?
#
loop_
_entity_poly.entity_id
_entity_poly.type
_entity_poly.pdbx_seq_one_letter_code
_entity_poly.pdbx_strand_id
1 'polypeptide(L)'
;MTDQTETGLISDDMAQRLIMVSPKEFQKLVKDGWITPETRNPVRFRLVAVVQGHIRALEHERTRGRSVAELAQHLGLSVKRVNELLDNGTIERQARADYDLDTCRLAYLAKLRATAQGRGAGGEGDASLSAARTRFMVAKAEEAEARARQTSSGWAPILDLKVAMTRSMTALRELLLSSPGQLAHRLVGLSRAEIHHELDRHMRAVLNSIADGHIARAVEKAAHEG
;
A
#
# COMPACT_ATOMS: atom_id res chain seq x y z
N MET A 1 -42.36 -52.94 48.18
CA MET A 1 -41.05 -52.30 47.91
C MET A 1 -40.83 -52.23 46.40
N THR A 2 -41.74 -51.55 45.71
CA THR A 2 -41.75 -51.45 44.25
C THR A 2 -41.47 -50.00 43.87
N ASP A 3 -40.36 -49.86 43.15
CA ASP A 3 -40.15 -48.88 42.09
C ASP A 3 -39.93 -47.40 42.47
N GLN A 4 -38.79 -47.10 43.09
CA GLN A 4 -38.22 -45.74 43.03
C GLN A 4 -37.34 -45.52 41.79
N THR A 5 -37.11 -46.55 40.97
CA THR A 5 -36.15 -46.54 39.85
C THR A 5 -36.69 -45.85 38.61
N GLU A 6 -38.01 -45.86 38.40
CA GLU A 6 -38.64 -45.15 37.27
C GLU A 6 -38.85 -43.65 37.49
N THR A 7 -38.73 -43.16 38.74
CA THR A 7 -38.91 -41.74 39.06
C THR A 7 -37.75 -40.91 38.48
N GLY A 8 -38.05 -40.05 37.51
CA GLY A 8 -37.09 -39.12 36.90
C GLY A 8 -36.45 -39.59 35.59
N LEU A 9 -37.01 -40.64 34.95
CA LEU A 9 -36.69 -40.99 33.57
C LEU A 9 -37.51 -40.14 32.59
N ILE A 10 -36.84 -39.50 31.65
CA ILE A 10 -37.43 -38.63 30.61
C ILE A 10 -37.14 -39.19 29.22
N SER A 11 -38.04 -38.91 28.26
CA SER A 11 -37.83 -39.22 26.85
C SER A 11 -36.76 -38.30 26.23
N ASP A 12 -36.24 -38.69 25.07
CA ASP A 12 -35.32 -37.89 24.26
C ASP A 12 -35.87 -36.48 23.96
N ASP A 13 -37.12 -36.38 23.48
CA ASP A 13 -37.78 -35.08 23.20
C ASP A 13 -37.92 -34.21 24.46
N MET A 14 -38.25 -34.82 25.60
CA MET A 14 -38.34 -34.08 26.87
C MET A 14 -36.95 -33.62 27.35
N ALA A 15 -35.91 -34.44 27.17
CA ALA A 15 -34.53 -34.09 27.53
C ALA A 15 -34.01 -32.91 26.70
N GLN A 16 -34.30 -32.89 25.39
CA GLN A 16 -33.96 -31.77 24.50
C GLN A 16 -34.61 -30.47 24.95
N ARG A 17 -35.92 -30.51 25.25
CA ARG A 17 -36.68 -29.33 25.72
C ARG A 17 -36.22 -28.85 27.10
N LEU A 18 -35.87 -29.77 28.00
CA LEU A 18 -35.45 -29.44 29.35
C LEU A 18 -34.20 -28.56 29.38
N ILE A 19 -33.19 -28.89 28.56
CA ILE A 19 -31.94 -28.12 28.49
C ILE A 19 -31.96 -27.07 27.36
N MET A 20 -33.09 -26.92 26.67
CA MET A 20 -33.31 -25.90 25.64
C MET A 20 -32.30 -25.92 24.48
N VAL A 21 -31.89 -27.11 24.03
CA VAL A 21 -30.96 -27.28 22.90
C VAL A 21 -31.66 -27.90 21.70
N SER A 22 -31.11 -27.69 20.50
CA SER A 22 -31.63 -28.33 19.30
C SER A 22 -31.41 -29.85 19.32
N PRO A 23 -32.21 -30.64 18.57
CA PRO A 23 -32.00 -32.09 18.48
C PRO A 23 -30.58 -32.46 18.04
N LYS A 24 -29.97 -31.66 17.14
CA LYS A 24 -28.60 -31.89 16.67
C LYS A 24 -27.57 -31.67 17.78
N GLU A 25 -27.72 -30.61 18.57
CA GLU A 25 -26.83 -30.33 19.70
C GLU A 25 -26.99 -31.35 20.81
N PHE A 26 -28.22 -31.79 21.10
CA PHE A 26 -28.46 -32.86 22.07
C PHE A 26 -27.78 -34.16 21.64
N GLN A 27 -27.95 -34.57 20.38
CA GLN A 27 -27.29 -35.75 19.84
C GLN A 27 -25.76 -35.62 19.86
N LYS A 28 -25.23 -34.41 19.68
CA LYS A 28 -23.80 -34.14 19.85
C LYS A 28 -23.37 -34.34 21.31
N LEU A 29 -24.13 -33.85 22.30
CA LEU A 29 -23.84 -34.06 23.72
C LEU A 29 -23.85 -35.54 24.11
N VAL A 30 -24.77 -36.33 23.52
CA VAL A 30 -24.82 -37.78 23.73
C VAL A 30 -23.62 -38.46 23.06
N LYS A 31 -23.31 -38.10 21.82
CA LYS A 31 -22.17 -38.64 21.06
C LYS A 31 -20.83 -38.34 21.72
N ASP A 32 -20.67 -37.13 22.24
CA ASP A 32 -19.47 -36.67 22.93
C ASP A 32 -19.38 -37.24 24.36
N GLY A 33 -20.37 -38.02 24.80
CA GLY A 33 -20.36 -38.74 26.07
C GLY A 33 -20.74 -37.93 27.30
N TRP A 34 -21.20 -36.68 27.12
CA TRP A 34 -21.64 -35.82 28.23
C TRP A 34 -22.95 -36.30 28.85
N ILE A 35 -23.83 -36.89 28.03
CA ILE A 35 -25.13 -37.43 28.44
C ILE A 35 -25.23 -38.89 28.00
N THR A 36 -25.55 -39.77 28.93
CA THR A 36 -25.68 -41.21 28.66
C THR A 36 -27.13 -41.65 28.83
N PRO A 37 -27.70 -42.42 27.88
CA PRO A 37 -29.03 -43.00 28.05
C PRO A 37 -28.98 -44.11 29.12
N GLU A 38 -29.98 -44.12 29.99
CA GLU A 38 -30.13 -45.14 31.05
C GLU A 38 -30.67 -46.44 30.45
N THR A 39 -31.56 -46.34 29.46
CA THR A 39 -32.14 -47.47 28.73
C THR A 39 -32.01 -47.24 27.24
N ARG A 40 -31.77 -48.33 26.48
CA ARG A 40 -31.55 -48.26 25.02
C ARG A 40 -32.83 -48.48 24.21
N ASN A 41 -33.83 -49.16 24.76
CA ASN A 41 -35.11 -49.38 24.10
C ASN A 41 -36.24 -49.58 25.14
N PRO A 42 -37.19 -48.63 25.28
CA PRO A 42 -37.19 -47.29 24.68
C PRO A 42 -36.07 -46.42 25.24
N VAL A 43 -35.55 -45.46 24.47
CA VAL A 43 -34.48 -44.57 24.96
C VAL A 43 -35.02 -43.68 26.07
N ARG A 44 -34.47 -43.82 27.28
CA ARG A 44 -34.75 -42.93 28.41
C ARG A 44 -33.46 -42.39 29.00
N PHE A 45 -33.56 -41.16 29.49
CA PHE A 45 -32.48 -40.48 30.18
C PHE A 45 -32.91 -40.17 31.61
N ARG A 46 -31.97 -40.23 32.56
CA ARG A 46 -32.22 -39.69 33.89
C ARG A 46 -32.14 -38.17 33.85
N LEU A 47 -33.17 -37.48 34.33
CA LEU A 47 -33.27 -36.01 34.31
C LEU A 47 -32.02 -35.33 34.90
N VAL A 48 -31.57 -35.80 36.07
CA VAL A 48 -30.38 -35.25 36.74
C VAL A 48 -29.12 -35.45 35.90
N ALA A 49 -28.97 -36.60 35.25
CA ALA A 49 -27.80 -36.89 34.40
C ALA A 49 -27.76 -36.01 33.16
N VAL A 50 -28.93 -35.70 32.56
CA VAL A 50 -29.04 -34.77 31.43
C VAL A 50 -28.58 -33.38 31.82
N VAL A 51 -29.12 -32.84 32.92
CA VAL A 51 -28.79 -31.48 33.39
C VAL A 51 -27.31 -31.39 33.79
N GLN A 52 -26.81 -32.32 34.60
CA GLN A 52 -25.41 -32.33 35.03
C GLN A 52 -24.45 -32.58 33.87
N GLY A 53 -24.83 -33.41 32.89
CA GLY A 53 -24.06 -33.63 31.67
C GLY A 53 -23.94 -32.35 30.86
N HIS A 54 -25.05 -31.63 30.68
CA HIS A 54 -25.06 -30.36 29.97
C HIS A 54 -24.25 -29.27 30.69
N ILE A 55 -24.39 -29.12 32.02
CA ILE A 55 -23.61 -28.16 32.80
C ILE A 55 -22.11 -28.46 32.66
N ARG A 56 -21.68 -29.72 32.79
CA ARG A 56 -20.28 -30.10 32.59
C ARG A 56 -19.77 -29.80 31.18
N ALA A 57 -20.60 -29.99 30.17
CA ALA A 57 -20.27 -29.64 28.79
C ALA A 57 -20.08 -28.13 28.62
N LEU A 58 -20.96 -27.31 29.20
CA LEU A 58 -20.85 -25.84 29.19
C LEU A 58 -19.61 -25.36 29.94
N GLU A 59 -19.33 -25.94 31.11
CA GLU A 59 -18.13 -25.62 31.87
C GLU A 59 -16.86 -25.95 31.09
N HIS A 60 -16.81 -27.14 30.47
CA HIS A 60 -15.69 -27.54 29.62
C HIS A 60 -15.53 -26.61 28.40
N GLU A 61 -16.62 -26.21 27.74
CA GLU A 61 -16.56 -25.23 26.65
C GLU A 61 -16.11 -23.84 27.12
N ARG A 62 -16.41 -23.47 28.37
CA ARG A 62 -15.95 -22.22 28.96
C ARG A 62 -14.45 -22.26 29.28
N THR A 63 -13.94 -23.39 29.77
CA THR A 63 -12.55 -23.53 30.20
C THR A 63 -11.60 -24.03 29.11
N ARG A 64 -12.12 -24.51 27.98
CA ARG A 64 -11.26 -24.96 26.88
C ARG A 64 -10.46 -23.77 26.33
N GLY A 65 -9.16 -23.99 26.18
CA GLY A 65 -8.31 -23.07 25.46
C GLY A 65 -8.77 -22.88 24.01
N ARG A 66 -8.42 -21.73 23.44
CA ARG A 66 -8.84 -21.34 22.09
C ARG A 66 -7.68 -21.40 21.11
N SER A 67 -8.02 -21.71 19.87
CA SER A 67 -7.07 -21.68 18.77
C SER A 67 -6.72 -20.24 18.36
N VAL A 68 -5.61 -20.07 17.64
CA VAL A 68 -5.23 -18.76 17.06
C VAL A 68 -6.31 -18.22 16.11
N ALA A 69 -7.04 -19.10 15.42
CA ALA A 69 -8.13 -18.70 14.54
C ALA A 69 -9.33 -18.14 15.32
N GLU A 70 -9.72 -18.80 16.41
CA GLU A 70 -10.77 -18.30 17.32
C GLU A 70 -10.33 -16.99 18.00
N LEU A 71 -9.05 -16.87 18.39
CA LEU A 71 -8.50 -15.62 18.93
C LEU A 71 -8.55 -14.48 17.91
N ALA A 72 -8.20 -14.75 16.65
CA ALA A 72 -8.27 -13.78 15.57
C ALA A 72 -9.71 -13.29 15.35
N GLN A 73 -10.67 -14.21 15.33
CA GLN A 73 -12.09 -13.87 15.24
C GLN A 73 -12.57 -13.04 16.44
N HIS A 74 -12.15 -13.40 17.66
CA HIS A 74 -12.52 -12.68 18.88
C HIS A 74 -12.01 -11.23 18.90
N LEU A 75 -10.78 -11.01 18.43
CA LEU A 75 -10.18 -9.67 18.36
C LEU A 75 -10.61 -8.88 17.10
N GLY A 76 -11.32 -9.51 16.16
CA GLY A 76 -11.68 -8.89 14.87
C GLY A 76 -10.47 -8.65 13.96
N LEU A 77 -9.44 -9.51 14.03
CA LEU A 77 -8.19 -9.38 13.29
C LEU A 77 -7.99 -10.56 12.33
N SER A 78 -7.07 -10.41 11.37
CA SER A 78 -6.61 -11.53 10.56
C SER A 78 -5.67 -12.44 11.37
N VAL A 79 -5.63 -13.73 11.03
CA VAL A 79 -4.71 -14.71 11.66
C VAL A 79 -3.26 -14.26 11.53
N LYS A 80 -2.88 -13.72 10.37
CA LYS A 80 -1.55 -13.15 10.14
C LYS A 80 -1.25 -12.05 11.16
N ARG A 81 -2.19 -11.13 11.37
CA ARG A 81 -2.01 -10.03 12.32
C ARG A 81 -1.88 -10.53 13.75
N VAL A 82 -2.60 -11.58 14.14
CA VAL A 82 -2.43 -12.20 15.46
C VAL A 82 -1.05 -12.83 15.60
N ASN A 83 -0.56 -13.53 14.58
CA ASN A 83 0.82 -14.07 14.61
C ASN A 83 1.85 -12.96 14.78
N GLU A 84 1.71 -11.83 14.09
CA GLU A 84 2.58 -10.66 14.31
C GLU A 84 2.51 -10.14 15.76
N LEU A 85 1.33 -10.18 16.41
CA LEU A 85 1.16 -9.80 17.82
C LEU A 85 1.79 -10.81 18.80
N LEU A 86 1.88 -12.08 18.42
CA LEU A 86 2.60 -13.09 19.18
C LEU A 86 4.10 -12.93 19.01
N ASP A 87 4.57 -12.67 17.79
CA ASP A 87 5.98 -12.55 17.46
C ASP A 87 6.62 -11.29 18.07
N ASN A 88 5.86 -10.19 18.16
CA ASN A 88 6.32 -8.97 18.82
C ASN A 88 6.10 -8.98 20.35
N GLY A 89 5.59 -10.08 20.91
CA GLY A 89 5.37 -10.23 22.35
C GLY A 89 4.26 -9.36 22.94
N THR A 90 3.37 -8.78 22.12
CA THR A 90 2.18 -8.08 22.64
C THR A 90 1.25 -9.07 23.34
N ILE A 91 1.06 -10.24 22.72
CA ILE A 91 0.30 -11.36 23.29
C ILE A 91 1.32 -12.46 23.57
N GLU A 92 1.26 -13.03 24.77
CA GLU A 92 2.15 -14.13 25.14
C GLU A 92 1.83 -15.39 24.32
N ARG A 93 2.87 -16.04 23.81
CA ARG A 93 2.72 -17.26 23.02
C ARG A 93 2.43 -18.43 23.95
N GLN A 94 1.21 -18.96 23.86
CA GLN A 94 0.77 -20.12 24.61
C GLN A 94 0.83 -21.40 23.77
N ALA A 95 0.69 -22.55 24.43
CA ALA A 95 0.62 -23.84 23.78
C ALA A 95 -0.53 -23.89 22.75
N ARG A 96 -0.45 -24.85 21.83
CA ARG A 96 -1.42 -24.94 20.73
C ARG A 96 -2.84 -25.11 21.30
N ALA A 97 -3.72 -24.20 20.91
CA ALA A 97 -5.13 -24.18 21.32
C ALA A 97 -5.35 -23.96 22.82
N ASP A 98 -4.44 -23.26 23.50
CA ASP A 98 -4.55 -22.96 24.94
C ASP A 98 -4.85 -21.49 25.23
N TYR A 99 -5.17 -20.68 24.20
CA TYR A 99 -5.29 -19.23 24.37
C TYR A 99 -6.50 -18.84 25.21
N ASP A 100 -6.25 -18.12 26.31
CA ASP A 100 -7.29 -17.38 27.04
C ASP A 100 -7.63 -16.07 26.32
N LEU A 101 -8.86 -15.97 25.83
CA LEU A 101 -9.35 -14.81 25.09
C LEU A 101 -9.39 -13.54 25.94
N ASP A 102 -9.73 -13.66 27.23
CA ASP A 102 -9.86 -12.49 28.11
C ASP A 102 -8.49 -11.86 28.37
N THR A 103 -7.49 -12.70 28.68
CA THR A 103 -6.10 -12.27 28.84
C THR A 103 -5.55 -11.66 27.56
N CYS A 104 -5.74 -12.31 26.40
CA CYS A 104 -5.27 -11.79 25.12
C CYS A 104 -5.95 -10.46 24.74
N ARG A 105 -7.24 -10.31 25.04
CA ARG A 105 -8.00 -9.08 24.79
C ARG A 105 -7.47 -7.93 25.63
N LEU A 106 -7.20 -8.16 26.92
CA LEU A 106 -6.63 -7.13 27.79
C LEU A 106 -5.24 -6.67 27.31
N ALA A 107 -4.39 -7.62 26.91
CA ALA A 107 -3.07 -7.31 26.36
C ALA A 107 -3.17 -6.47 25.07
N TYR A 108 -4.07 -6.83 24.16
CA TYR A 108 -4.30 -6.07 22.93
C TYR A 108 -4.87 -4.66 23.20
N LEU A 109 -5.83 -4.54 24.12
CA LEU A 109 -6.38 -3.24 24.54
C LEU A 109 -5.31 -2.35 25.20
N ALA A 110 -4.43 -2.92 26.01
CA ALA A 110 -3.32 -2.20 26.61
C ALA A 110 -2.39 -1.63 25.54
N LYS A 111 -2.05 -2.42 24.51
CA LYS A 111 -1.30 -1.93 23.35
C LYS A 111 -2.02 -0.79 22.64
N LEU A 112 -3.31 -0.93 22.35
CA LEU A 112 -4.07 0.12 21.65
C LEU A 112 -4.07 1.42 22.44
N ARG A 113 -4.25 1.34 23.77
CA ARG A 113 -4.15 2.49 24.67
C ARG A 113 -2.76 3.11 24.67
N ALA A 114 -1.70 2.31 24.77
CA ALA A 114 -0.32 2.79 24.70
C ALA A 114 -0.01 3.47 23.36
N THR A 115 -0.51 2.91 22.25
CA THR A 115 -0.33 3.49 20.91
C THR A 115 -1.10 4.80 20.75
N ALA A 116 -2.31 4.90 21.33
CA ALA A 116 -3.10 6.13 21.34
C ALA A 116 -2.47 7.21 22.23
N GLN A 117 -1.96 6.83 23.40
CA GLN A 117 -1.22 7.71 24.30
C GLN A 117 0.08 8.21 23.66
N GLY A 118 0.84 7.35 22.95
CA GLY A 118 2.04 7.74 22.21
C GLY A 118 1.79 8.58 20.95
N ARG A 119 0.55 8.62 20.45
CA ARG A 119 0.10 9.56 19.40
C ARG A 119 -0.42 10.87 19.95
N GLY A 120 -0.92 10.90 21.18
CA GLY A 120 -1.39 12.11 21.87
C GLY A 120 -0.30 12.84 22.64
N ALA A 121 0.67 12.10 23.20
CA ALA A 121 1.90 12.61 23.78
C ALA A 121 2.99 12.39 22.75
N GLY A 122 3.37 13.44 22.01
CA GLY A 122 4.45 13.37 21.04
C GLY A 122 5.71 12.79 21.66
N GLY A 123 5.95 11.49 21.43
CA GLY A 123 7.26 10.91 21.69
C GLY A 123 8.27 11.67 20.84
N GLU A 124 9.38 12.08 21.43
CA GLU A 124 10.41 12.92 20.79
C GLU A 124 10.79 12.45 19.38
N GLY A 125 10.70 11.14 19.10
CA GLY A 125 10.93 10.56 17.79
C GLY A 125 9.88 10.88 16.71
N ASP A 126 8.59 10.94 17.03
CA ASP A 126 7.51 11.19 16.04
C ASP A 126 7.33 12.69 15.79
N ALA A 127 7.53 13.52 16.82
CA ALA A 127 7.64 14.97 16.68
C ALA A 127 8.86 15.37 15.82
N SER A 128 10.01 14.70 16.02
CA SER A 128 11.22 14.89 15.22
C SER A 128 11.03 14.46 13.77
N LEU A 129 10.40 13.30 13.52
CA LEU A 129 10.17 12.82 12.15
C LEU A 129 9.13 13.67 11.40
N SER A 130 8.07 14.10 12.09
CA SER A 130 7.08 15.02 11.54
C SER A 130 7.70 16.39 11.22
N ALA A 131 8.51 16.93 12.12
CA ALA A 131 9.25 18.18 11.90
C ALA A 131 10.25 18.05 10.74
N ALA A 132 10.99 16.94 10.65
CA ALA A 132 11.94 16.68 9.56
C ALA A 132 11.24 16.54 8.20
N ARG A 133 10.09 15.84 8.14
CA ARG A 133 9.26 15.76 6.94
C ARG A 133 8.72 17.12 6.53
N THR A 134 8.30 17.93 7.49
CA THR A 134 7.78 19.28 7.24
C THR A 134 8.89 20.16 6.64
N ARG A 135 10.11 20.14 7.22
CA ARG A 135 11.27 20.86 6.67
C ARG A 135 11.65 20.38 5.27
N PHE A 136 11.63 19.07 5.01
CA PHE A 136 11.90 18.53 3.68
C PHE A 136 10.85 18.98 2.65
N MET A 137 9.57 18.98 3.02
CA MET A 137 8.49 19.45 2.14
C MET A 137 8.60 20.95 1.83
N VAL A 138 8.98 21.77 2.82
CA VAL A 138 9.25 23.21 2.63
C VAL A 138 10.43 23.40 1.67
N ALA A 139 11.56 22.72 1.88
CA ALA A 139 12.72 22.80 0.99
C ALA A 139 12.37 22.36 -0.45
N LYS A 140 11.57 21.30 -0.60
CA LYS A 140 11.06 20.84 -1.90
C LYS A 140 10.16 21.88 -2.58
N ALA A 141 9.32 22.56 -1.81
CA ALA A 141 8.47 23.63 -2.34
C ALA A 141 9.30 24.84 -2.79
N GLU A 142 10.31 25.23 -2.01
CA GLU A 142 11.24 26.31 -2.37
C GLU A 142 12.05 25.99 -3.63
N GLU A 143 12.53 24.75 -3.78
CA GLU A 143 13.17 24.29 -5.02
C GLU A 143 12.24 24.37 -6.22
N ALA A 144 10.98 23.96 -6.06
CA ALA A 144 9.97 24.01 -7.11
C ALA A 144 9.63 25.45 -7.49
N GLU A 145 9.50 26.35 -6.52
CA GLU A 145 9.29 27.78 -6.76
C GLU A 145 10.50 28.44 -7.44
N ALA A 146 11.72 28.13 -7.02
CA ALA A 146 12.93 28.65 -7.64
C ALA A 146 13.04 28.21 -9.11
N ARG A 147 12.70 26.94 -9.39
CA ARG A 147 12.65 26.41 -10.76
C ARG A 147 11.58 27.09 -11.59
N ALA A 148 10.38 27.28 -11.04
CA ALA A 148 9.29 28.01 -11.71
C ALA A 148 9.68 29.47 -12.01
N ARG A 149 10.37 30.16 -11.09
CA ARG A 149 10.87 31.53 -11.30
C ARG A 149 11.95 31.60 -12.37
N GLN A 150 12.84 30.61 -12.46
CA GLN A 150 13.84 30.53 -13.53
C GLN A 150 13.17 30.36 -14.90
N THR A 151 12.18 29.49 -15.01
CA THR A 151 11.42 29.31 -16.25
C THR A 151 10.59 30.55 -16.61
N SER A 152 10.07 31.27 -15.62
CA SER A 152 9.23 32.46 -15.83
C SER A 152 9.97 33.74 -16.21
N SER A 153 11.28 33.84 -15.96
CA SER A 153 12.03 35.10 -16.11
C SER A 153 12.90 35.18 -17.37
N GLY A 154 12.85 34.16 -18.24
CA GLY A 154 13.55 34.16 -19.54
C GLY A 154 15.07 34.04 -19.45
N TRP A 155 15.62 33.67 -18.29
CA TRP A 155 17.06 33.49 -18.11
C TRP A 155 17.45 32.08 -18.57
N ALA A 156 18.03 32.00 -19.76
CA ALA A 156 18.70 30.79 -20.20
C ALA A 156 20.06 30.68 -19.48
N PRO A 157 20.46 29.49 -19.00
CA PRO A 157 21.81 29.23 -18.52
C PRO A 157 22.86 29.67 -19.56
N ILE A 158 23.93 30.34 -19.11
CA ILE A 158 25.03 30.81 -19.98
C ILE A 158 25.62 29.65 -20.80
N LEU A 159 25.60 28.44 -20.25
CA LEU A 159 26.07 27.24 -20.93
C LEU A 159 25.22 26.91 -22.17
N ASP A 160 23.89 27.05 -22.08
CA ASP A 160 22.98 26.78 -23.20
C ASP A 160 23.15 27.84 -24.29
N LEU A 161 23.33 29.10 -23.90
CA LEU A 161 23.69 30.17 -24.83
C LEU A 161 25.01 29.88 -25.55
N LYS A 162 26.04 29.42 -24.83
CA LYS A 162 27.33 29.07 -25.42
C LYS A 162 27.21 27.91 -26.40
N VAL A 163 26.42 26.88 -26.08
CA VAL A 163 26.17 25.74 -26.97
C VAL A 163 25.42 26.18 -28.22
N ALA A 164 24.35 26.98 -28.07
CA ALA A 164 23.59 27.52 -29.18
C ALA A 164 24.48 28.38 -30.10
N MET A 165 25.26 29.30 -29.54
CA MET A 165 26.13 30.20 -30.30
C MET A 165 27.26 29.43 -31.01
N THR A 166 27.83 28.42 -30.35
CA THR A 166 28.84 27.53 -30.99
C THR A 166 28.23 26.79 -32.19
N ARG A 167 27.01 26.25 -32.05
CA ARG A 167 26.31 25.56 -33.15
C ARG A 167 26.04 26.50 -34.33
N SER A 168 25.56 27.71 -34.06
CA SER A 168 25.32 28.72 -35.09
C SER A 168 26.60 29.09 -35.84
N MET A 169 27.73 29.25 -35.14
CA MET A 169 29.02 29.58 -35.75
C MET A 169 29.60 28.43 -36.58
N THR A 170 29.40 27.17 -36.15
CA THR A 170 29.81 26.00 -36.94
C THR A 170 29.01 25.89 -38.24
N ALA A 171 27.69 26.07 -38.17
CA ALA A 171 26.82 26.06 -39.35
C ALA A 171 27.18 27.18 -40.35
N LEU A 172 27.44 28.39 -39.85
CA LEU A 172 27.92 29.51 -40.67
C LEU A 172 29.23 29.16 -41.38
N ARG A 173 30.19 28.54 -40.66
CA ARG A 173 31.47 28.13 -41.22
C ARG A 173 31.30 27.11 -42.35
N GLU A 174 30.50 26.08 -42.15
CA GLU A 174 30.25 25.05 -43.18
C GLU A 174 29.61 25.66 -44.42
N LEU A 175 28.63 26.54 -44.25
CA LEU A 175 27.92 27.17 -45.35
C LEU A 175 28.83 28.10 -46.17
N LEU A 176 29.64 28.92 -45.50
CA LEU A 176 30.62 29.80 -46.15
C LEU A 176 31.68 29.02 -46.93
N LEU A 177 32.16 27.89 -46.40
CA LEU A 177 33.14 27.05 -47.09
C LEU A 177 32.53 26.31 -48.30
N SER A 178 31.23 26.03 -48.27
CA SER A 178 30.53 25.35 -49.37
C SER A 178 30.15 26.28 -50.54
N SER A 179 29.99 27.58 -50.27
CA SER A 179 29.52 28.61 -51.23
C SER A 179 30.39 28.75 -52.49
N PRO A 180 31.74 28.82 -52.42
CA PRO A 180 32.59 28.92 -53.61
C PRO A 180 32.40 27.75 -54.59
N GLY A 181 32.20 26.53 -54.07
CA GLY A 181 31.96 25.33 -54.89
C GLY A 181 30.60 25.38 -55.60
N GLN A 182 29.58 25.91 -54.95
CA GLN A 182 28.24 26.08 -55.54
C GLN A 182 28.20 27.17 -56.61
N LEU A 183 28.98 28.23 -56.42
CA LEU A 183 29.07 29.35 -57.36
C LEU A 183 30.01 29.08 -58.53
N ALA A 184 31.02 28.22 -58.36
CA ALA A 184 32.03 27.95 -59.38
C ALA A 184 31.44 27.61 -60.76
N HIS A 185 30.37 26.81 -60.82
CA HIS A 185 29.73 26.44 -62.09
C HIS A 185 28.93 27.60 -62.73
N ARG A 186 28.38 28.51 -61.90
CA ARG A 186 27.55 29.64 -62.36
C ARG A 186 28.37 30.85 -62.81
N LEU A 187 29.64 30.91 -62.41
CA LEU A 187 30.52 32.04 -62.70
C LEU A 187 31.33 31.88 -64.00
N VAL A 188 31.29 30.71 -64.64
CA VAL A 188 32.03 30.46 -65.89
C VAL A 188 31.46 31.28 -67.04
N GLY A 189 32.28 32.13 -67.64
CA GLY A 189 31.93 32.92 -68.83
C GLY A 189 31.19 34.25 -68.57
N LEU A 190 30.98 34.62 -67.31
CA LEU A 190 30.36 35.90 -66.94
C LEU A 190 31.37 37.05 -66.91
N SER A 191 30.88 38.28 -67.13
CA SER A 191 31.68 39.49 -66.97
C SER A 191 31.93 39.80 -65.48
N ARG A 192 32.94 40.62 -65.20
CA ARG A 192 33.30 41.00 -63.81
C ARG A 192 32.14 41.63 -63.03
N ALA A 193 31.28 42.41 -63.70
CA ALA A 193 30.12 43.03 -63.07
C ALA A 193 29.04 42.00 -62.72
N GLU A 194 28.80 41.04 -63.61
CA GLU A 194 27.82 39.96 -63.40
C GLU A 194 28.28 38.96 -62.32
N ILE A 195 29.59 38.66 -62.27
CA ILE A 195 30.18 37.83 -61.21
C ILE A 195 29.97 38.49 -59.84
N HIS A 196 30.22 39.80 -59.72
CA HIS A 196 30.03 40.53 -58.47
C HIS A 196 28.56 40.53 -58.02
N HIS A 197 27.62 40.73 -58.95
CA HIS A 197 26.18 40.72 -58.66
C HIS A 197 25.71 39.34 -58.17
N GLU A 198 26.18 38.26 -58.80
CA GLU A 198 25.78 36.91 -58.43
C GLU A 198 26.40 36.46 -57.09
N LEU A 199 27.63 36.89 -56.80
CA LEU A 199 28.25 36.72 -55.49
C LEU A 199 27.47 37.44 -54.38
N ASP A 200 27.13 38.73 -54.59
CA ASP A 200 26.39 39.52 -53.59
C ASP A 200 24.99 38.93 -53.34
N ARG A 201 24.27 38.55 -54.40
CA ARG A 201 22.97 37.87 -54.30
C ARG A 201 23.07 36.58 -53.49
N HIS A 202 24.06 35.72 -53.77
CA HIS A 202 24.21 34.44 -53.08
C HIS A 202 24.62 34.61 -51.62
N MET A 203 25.56 35.52 -51.32
CA MET A 203 25.94 35.82 -49.93
C MET A 203 24.76 36.34 -49.11
N ARG A 204 23.93 37.23 -49.68
CA ARG A 204 22.71 37.71 -49.01
C ARG A 204 21.69 36.59 -48.78
N ALA A 205 21.49 35.71 -49.76
CA ALA A 205 20.59 34.56 -49.62
C ALA A 205 21.06 33.59 -48.51
N VAL A 206 22.36 33.35 -48.43
CA VAL A 206 23.00 32.53 -47.39
C VAL A 206 22.87 33.17 -46.00
N LEU A 207 23.07 34.48 -45.87
CA LEU A 207 22.94 35.18 -44.59
C LEU A 207 21.47 35.23 -44.13
N ASN A 208 20.52 35.42 -45.05
CA ASN A 208 19.10 35.41 -44.72
C ASN A 208 18.60 34.01 -44.34
N SER A 209 19.10 32.94 -44.98
CA SER A 209 18.71 31.57 -44.59
C SER A 209 19.20 31.18 -43.19
N ILE A 210 20.33 31.74 -42.74
CA ILE A 210 20.80 31.58 -41.36
C ILE A 210 19.89 32.33 -40.37
N ALA A 211 19.44 33.53 -40.73
CA ALA A 211 18.51 34.31 -39.91
C ALA A 211 17.15 33.61 -39.78
N ASP A 212 16.64 33.01 -40.87
CA ASP A 212 15.28 32.48 -40.94
C ASP A 212 15.15 30.99 -40.54
N GLY A 213 16.21 30.17 -40.66
CA GLY A 213 16.02 28.71 -40.74
C GLY A 213 16.75 27.81 -39.73
N HIS A 214 17.88 28.24 -39.17
CA HIS A 214 18.69 27.35 -38.30
C HIS A 214 18.49 27.59 -36.80
N ILE A 215 17.96 28.75 -36.40
CA ILE A 215 17.62 29.05 -35.00
C ILE A 215 16.27 28.45 -34.63
N ALA A 216 15.26 28.54 -35.51
CA ALA A 216 13.91 28.06 -35.25
C ALA A 216 13.83 26.54 -34.99
N ARG A 217 14.50 25.72 -35.81
CA ARG A 217 14.50 24.25 -35.64
C ARG A 217 15.25 23.76 -34.40
N ALA A 218 16.22 24.53 -33.90
CA ALA A 218 16.95 24.19 -32.69
C ALA A 218 16.13 24.52 -31.42
N VAL A 219 15.33 25.58 -31.45
CA VAL A 219 14.40 25.96 -30.38
C VAL A 219 13.22 24.99 -30.29
N GLU A 220 12.65 24.57 -31.42
CA GLU A 220 11.55 23.58 -31.43
C GLU A 220 11.99 22.20 -30.90
N LYS A 221 13.21 21.77 -31.20
CA LYS A 221 13.74 20.48 -30.73
C LYS A 221 14.06 20.50 -29.22
N ALA A 222 14.56 21.63 -28.70
CA ALA A 222 14.81 21.80 -27.27
C ALA A 222 13.51 21.90 -26.44
N ALA A 223 12.41 22.38 -27.02
CA ALA A 223 11.10 22.44 -26.36
C ALA A 223 10.37 21.08 -26.29
N HIS A 224 10.80 20.06 -27.04
CA HIS A 224 10.17 18.73 -27.07
C HIS A 224 10.97 17.64 -26.33
N GLU A 225 12.17 17.96 -25.83
CA GLU A 225 13.07 17.00 -25.14
C GLU A 225 13.31 17.35 -23.65
N GLY A 226 12.58 18.33 -23.09
CA GLY A 226 12.65 18.72 -21.66
C GLY A 226 11.28 18.71 -20.99
#